data_AF-A0A1F5JYZ7-F1
#
_entry.id   AF-A0A1F5JYZ7-F1
#
_cell.length_a   1.000
_cell.length_b   1.000
_cell.length_c   1.000
_cell.angle_alpha   90.00
_cell.angle_beta   90.00
_cell.angle_gamma   90.00
#
_symmetry.space_group_name_H-M   'P 1'
#
loop_
_entity.id
_entity.type
_entity.pdbx_description
1 polymer ?
#
loop_
_entity_poly.entity_id
_entity_poly.type
_entity_poly.pdbx_seq_one_letter_code
_entity_poly.pdbx_strand_id
1 'polypeptide(L)'
;MEEKKGTHAGLTTVVGRRKEAVAKIRLSAGQGVITVNGKPIVEYFAGAIFQRAYNKPMEVTNTIGKYTISAKIEGGGQVSQLGALVHGIARAIAKAEPELRTPLKKEGLLTRDARVRERRKYGLAGKARAKKQSPKR
;
A
#
# COMPACT_ATOMS: atom_id res chain seq x y z
N MET A 1 0.30 36.58 -18.63
CA MET A 1 0.89 35.63 -17.65
C MET A 1 -0.16 34.57 -17.38
N GLU A 2 -0.07 33.46 -18.12
CA GLU A 2 -1.10 32.42 -18.18
C GLU A 2 -1.22 31.63 -16.88
N GLU A 3 -2.44 31.57 -16.35
CA GLU A 3 -2.88 30.65 -15.31
C GLU A 3 -2.70 29.19 -15.79
N LYS A 4 -1.86 28.40 -15.13
CA LYS A 4 -1.91 26.93 -15.24
C LYS A 4 -2.74 26.34 -14.09
N LYS A 5 -4.07 26.43 -14.22
CA LYS A 5 -5.00 25.55 -13.49
C LYS A 5 -4.85 24.13 -14.06
N GLY A 6 -3.97 23.33 -13.45
CA GLY A 6 -3.66 21.97 -13.88
C GLY A 6 -4.70 20.92 -13.47
N THR A 7 -5.65 20.67 -14.38
CA THR A 7 -6.33 19.38 -14.67
C THR A 7 -6.95 18.57 -13.51
N HIS A 8 -8.22 18.85 -13.20
CA HIS A 8 -9.13 17.93 -12.50
C HIS A 8 -10.16 17.33 -13.47
N ALA A 9 -9.80 16.22 -14.13
CA ALA A 9 -10.76 15.40 -14.87
C ALA A 9 -10.28 13.93 -14.88
N GLY A 10 -10.75 13.12 -13.93
CA GLY A 10 -10.57 11.66 -13.95
C GLY A 10 -9.46 11.06 -13.07
N LEU A 11 -8.68 11.86 -12.32
CA LEU A 11 -7.62 11.32 -11.46
C LEU A 11 -8.15 10.91 -10.09
N THR A 12 -8.19 9.60 -9.80
CA THR A 12 -8.59 9.09 -8.50
C THR A 12 -7.40 9.10 -7.55
N THR A 13 -7.43 9.98 -6.55
CA THR A 13 -6.38 10.07 -5.51
C THR A 13 -6.81 9.34 -4.25
N VAL A 14 -5.93 8.47 -3.74
CA VAL A 14 -6.15 7.65 -2.54
C VAL A 14 -4.89 7.55 -1.69
N VAL A 15 -5.06 7.32 -0.39
CA VAL A 15 -3.96 7.08 0.54
C VAL A 15 -4.05 5.68 1.10
N GLY A 16 -2.96 4.91 1.01
CA GLY A 16 -2.75 3.64 1.71
C GLY A 16 -1.79 3.82 2.89
N ARG A 17 -2.00 3.11 4.00
CA ARG A 17 -1.13 3.18 5.19
C ARG A 17 -0.93 1.80 5.80
N ARG A 18 0.31 1.46 6.15
CA ARG A 18 0.64 0.24 6.92
C ARG A 18 1.86 0.49 7.79
N LYS A 19 1.74 0.19 9.10
CA LYS A 19 2.73 0.59 10.10
C LYS A 19 3.02 2.10 9.97
N GLU A 20 4.26 2.47 9.71
CA GLU A 20 4.72 3.85 9.50
C GLU A 20 4.72 4.27 8.02
N ALA A 21 4.50 3.33 7.09
CA ALA A 21 4.52 3.63 5.66
C ALA A 21 3.20 4.29 5.21
N VAL A 22 3.33 5.38 4.45
CA VAL A 22 2.22 6.12 3.84
C VAL A 22 2.43 6.15 2.33
N ALA A 23 1.48 5.59 1.59
CA ALA A 23 1.46 5.60 0.13
C ALA A 23 0.36 6.54 -0.37
N LYS A 24 0.73 7.60 -1.08
CA LYS A 24 -0.19 8.47 -1.81
C LYS A 24 -0.23 8.01 -3.25
N ILE A 25 -1.41 7.58 -3.71
CA ILE A 25 -1.59 6.95 -5.01
C ILE A 25 -2.50 7.82 -5.86
N ARG A 26 -2.10 7.98 -7.11
CA ARG A 26 -2.87 8.58 -8.18
C ARG A 26 -3.15 7.49 -9.20
N LEU A 27 -4.43 7.25 -9.45
CA LEU A 27 -4.90 6.29 -10.44
C LEU A 27 -5.56 7.03 -11.59
N SER A 28 -5.18 6.68 -12.81
CA SER A 28 -5.77 7.14 -14.06
C SER A 28 -6.02 5.92 -14.96
N ALA A 29 -7.06 5.97 -15.79
CA ALA A 29 -7.23 4.98 -16.86
C ALA A 29 -6.05 5.08 -17.84
N GLY A 30 -5.43 3.97 -18.23
CA GLY A 30 -4.23 4.00 -19.06
C GLY A 30 -3.47 2.67 -19.18
N GLN A 31 -2.26 2.74 -19.75
CA GLN A 31 -1.47 1.62 -20.29
C GLN A 31 -0.86 0.63 -19.26
N GLY A 32 -1.40 0.51 -18.05
CA GLY A 32 -0.89 -0.47 -17.07
C GLY A 32 0.46 -0.12 -16.44
N VAL A 33 0.96 1.10 -16.64
CA VAL A 33 2.28 1.51 -16.13
C VAL A 33 2.20 1.81 -14.64
N ILE A 34 3.08 1.18 -13.85
CA ILE A 34 3.16 1.38 -12.39
C ILE A 34 4.50 2.01 -12.03
N THR A 35 4.44 3.22 -11.49
CA THR A 35 5.61 3.98 -11.03
C THR A 35 5.55 4.23 -9.53
N VAL A 36 6.67 4.01 -8.84
CA VAL A 36 6.84 4.24 -7.40
C VAL A 36 8.01 5.18 -7.19
N ASN A 37 7.77 6.36 -6.61
CA ASN A 37 8.80 7.37 -6.33
C ASN A 37 9.66 7.72 -7.56
N GLY A 38 9.07 7.77 -8.76
CA GLY A 38 9.75 8.09 -10.00
C GLY A 38 10.54 6.94 -10.62
N LYS A 39 10.51 5.74 -10.03
CA LYS A 39 11.14 4.52 -10.56
C LYS A 39 10.07 3.49 -10.97
N PRO A 40 10.36 2.57 -11.91
CA PRO A 40 9.46 1.47 -12.22
C PRO A 40 9.32 0.52 -11.01
N ILE A 41 8.13 -0.06 -10.84
CA ILE A 41 7.84 -0.90 -9.66
C ILE A 41 8.77 -2.10 -9.52
N VAL A 42 9.24 -2.66 -10.64
CA VAL A 42 10.13 -3.83 -10.70
C VAL A 42 11.49 -3.53 -10.09
N GLU A 43 12.02 -2.32 -10.30
CA GLU A 43 13.28 -1.88 -9.71
C GLU A 43 13.14 -1.53 -8.23
N TYR A 44 11.99 -0.97 -7.83
CA TYR A 44 11.77 -0.56 -6.44
C TYR A 44 11.51 -1.75 -5.51
N PHE A 45 10.74 -2.74 -5.96
CA PHE A 45 10.43 -3.95 -5.22
C PHE A 45 11.02 -5.18 -5.92
N ALA A 46 12.29 -5.47 -5.65
CA ALA A 46 12.96 -6.64 -6.20
C ALA A 46 12.49 -7.95 -5.52
N GLY A 47 12.10 -8.94 -6.33
CA GLY A 47 11.83 -10.31 -5.88
C GLY A 47 10.40 -10.80 -6.18
N ALA A 48 10.28 -12.08 -6.53
CA ALA A 48 9.03 -12.71 -6.99
C ALA A 48 7.88 -12.62 -5.97
N ILE A 49 8.19 -12.64 -4.67
CA ILE A 49 7.19 -12.51 -3.59
C ILE A 49 6.52 -11.13 -3.65
N PHE A 50 7.29 -10.07 -3.87
CA PHE A 50 6.75 -8.72 -3.96
C PHE A 50 5.95 -8.52 -5.25
N GLN A 51 6.42 -9.12 -6.36
CA GLN A 51 5.70 -9.12 -7.63
C GLN A 51 4.27 -9.66 -7.52
N ARG A 52 4.12 -10.84 -6.92
CA ARG A 52 2.80 -11.42 -6.66
C ARG A 52 1.94 -10.53 -5.77
N ALA A 53 2.53 -9.90 -4.76
CA ALA A 53 1.78 -9.09 -3.81
C ALA A 53 1.20 -7.81 -4.43
N TYR A 54 1.94 -7.07 -5.25
CA TYR A 54 1.41 -5.86 -5.88
C TYR A 54 0.49 -6.15 -7.08
N ASN A 55 0.62 -7.31 -7.72
CA ASN A 55 -0.27 -7.76 -8.80
C ASN A 55 -1.62 -8.28 -8.28
N LYS A 56 -1.65 -8.87 -7.08
CA LYS A 56 -2.87 -9.42 -6.46
C LYS A 56 -4.14 -8.55 -6.61
N PRO A 57 -4.15 -7.24 -6.29
CA PRO A 57 -5.38 -6.44 -6.44
C PRO A 57 -5.87 -6.32 -7.89
N MET A 58 -4.97 -6.35 -8.88
CA MET A 58 -5.33 -6.27 -10.31
C MET A 58 -5.77 -7.64 -10.86
N GLU A 59 -5.20 -8.73 -10.34
CA GLU A 59 -5.62 -10.10 -10.66
C GLU A 59 -7.04 -10.37 -10.18
N VAL A 60 -7.38 -9.99 -8.94
CA VAL A 60 -8.72 -10.20 -8.36
C VAL A 60 -9.82 -9.48 -9.15
N THR A 61 -9.51 -8.33 -9.74
CA THR A 61 -10.46 -7.54 -10.52
C THR A 61 -10.36 -7.77 -12.02
N ASN A 62 -9.45 -8.63 -12.48
CA ASN A 62 -9.14 -8.82 -13.91
C ASN A 62 -8.91 -7.49 -14.66
N THR A 63 -8.29 -6.51 -13.99
CA THR A 63 -8.02 -5.17 -14.53
C THR A 63 -6.54 -4.95 -14.86
N ILE A 64 -5.81 -6.04 -15.12
CA ILE A 64 -4.41 -5.99 -15.53
C ILE A 64 -4.33 -5.16 -16.83
N GLY A 65 -3.45 -4.15 -16.84
CA GLY A 65 -3.24 -3.31 -18.01
C GLY A 65 -4.24 -2.16 -18.23
N LYS A 66 -5.28 -2.02 -17.39
CA LYS A 66 -6.32 -0.99 -17.58
C LYS A 66 -6.01 0.37 -16.94
N TYR A 67 -5.16 0.39 -15.92
CA TYR A 67 -4.88 1.59 -15.13
C TYR A 67 -3.40 1.92 -15.09
N THR A 68 -3.10 3.20 -15.24
CA THR A 68 -1.79 3.77 -14.91
C THR A 68 -1.80 4.20 -13.45
N ILE A 69 -0.78 3.77 -12.70
CA ILE A 69 -0.67 3.99 -11.27
C ILE A 69 0.63 4.76 -10.98
N SER A 70 0.50 5.92 -10.36
CA SER A 70 1.64 6.66 -9.81
C SER A 70 1.54 6.72 -8.30
N ALA A 71 2.55 6.18 -7.61
CA ALA A 71 2.60 6.12 -6.17
C ALA A 71 3.80 6.92 -5.62
N LYS A 72 3.52 7.80 -4.67
CA LYS A 72 4.54 8.42 -3.81
C LYS A 72 4.47 7.78 -2.43
N ILE A 73 5.56 7.13 -2.01
CA ILE A 73 5.60 6.37 -0.75
C ILE A 73 6.69 6.93 0.15
N GLU A 74 6.33 7.20 1.40
CA GLU A 74 7.19 7.76 2.43
C GLU A 74 7.07 6.92 3.72
N GLY A 75 8.18 6.76 4.44
CA GLY A 75 8.24 6.06 5.74
C GLY A 75 8.27 4.53 5.68
N GLY A 76 8.56 3.92 6.84
CA GLY A 76 8.65 2.47 7.03
C GLY A 76 9.77 1.78 6.22
N GLY A 77 9.70 0.44 6.15
CA GLY A 77 10.56 -0.38 5.28
C GLY A 77 9.80 -0.99 4.08
N GLN A 78 10.50 -1.68 3.19
CA GLN A 78 9.96 -2.21 1.93
C GLN A 78 8.67 -3.03 2.10
N VAL A 79 8.62 -3.95 3.08
CA VAL A 79 7.44 -4.81 3.32
C VAL A 79 6.22 -4.00 3.79
N SER A 80 6.43 -2.97 4.61
CA SER A 80 5.35 -2.06 5.03
C SER A 80 4.89 -1.18 3.87
N GLN A 81 5.83 -0.67 3.07
CA GLN A 81 5.56 0.15 1.90
C GLN A 81 4.75 -0.60 0.85
N LEU A 82 5.12 -1.86 0.57
CA LEU A 82 4.37 -2.74 -0.32
C LEU A 82 2.94 -2.95 0.17
N GLY A 83 2.75 -3.25 1.46
CA GLY A 83 1.40 -3.41 2.02
C GLY A 83 0.57 -2.13 1.97
N ALA A 84 1.20 -0.96 2.16
CA ALA A 84 0.53 0.32 1.99
C ALA A 84 0.15 0.58 0.52
N LEU A 85 1.02 0.21 -0.42
CA LEU A 85 0.77 0.30 -1.86
C LEU A 85 -0.42 -0.58 -2.27
N VAL A 86 -0.39 -1.87 -1.92
CA VAL A 86 -1.46 -2.83 -2.24
C VAL A 86 -2.82 -2.34 -1.73
N HIS A 87 -2.87 -1.91 -0.48
CA HIS A 87 -4.10 -1.39 0.11
C HIS A 87 -4.59 -0.12 -0.60
N GLY A 88 -3.66 0.76 -0.99
CA GLY A 88 -4.01 1.96 -1.74
C GLY A 88 -4.52 1.67 -3.15
N ILE A 89 -3.91 0.72 -3.88
CA ILE A 89 -4.36 0.29 -5.22
C ILE A 89 -5.77 -0.28 -5.14
N ALA A 90 -6.03 -1.19 -4.20
CA ALA A 90 -7.36 -1.77 -4.01
C ALA A 90 -8.42 -0.70 -3.73
N ARG A 91 -8.09 0.31 -2.90
CA ARG A 91 -9.00 1.42 -2.63
C ARG A 91 -9.19 2.36 -3.83
N ALA A 92 -8.18 2.50 -4.68
CA ALA A 92 -8.26 3.30 -5.90
C ALA A 92 -9.17 2.65 -6.93
N ILE A 93 -9.03 1.33 -7.15
CA ILE A 93 -9.91 0.55 -8.03
C ILE A 93 -11.35 0.58 -7.51
N ALA A 94 -11.57 0.34 -6.21
CA ALA A 94 -12.91 0.38 -5.62
C ALA A 94 -13.58 1.76 -5.66
N LYS A 95 -12.81 2.84 -5.87
CA LYS A 95 -13.36 4.20 -6.05
C LYS A 95 -13.61 4.53 -7.51
N ALA A 96 -12.83 3.96 -8.43
CA ALA A 96 -13.06 4.08 -9.86
C ALA A 96 -14.30 3.27 -10.29
N GLU A 97 -14.43 2.03 -9.82
CA GLU A 97 -15.52 1.11 -10.14
C GLU A 97 -16.11 0.53 -8.84
N PRO A 98 -17.27 1.05 -8.37
CA PRO A 98 -17.88 0.61 -7.12
C PRO A 98 -18.26 -0.88 -7.08
N GLU A 99 -18.54 -1.48 -8.24
CA GLU A 99 -18.94 -2.89 -8.39
C GLU A 99 -17.82 -3.86 -7.97
N LEU A 100 -16.57 -3.48 -8.24
CA LEU A 100 -15.37 -4.26 -7.90
C LEU A 100 -15.06 -4.25 -6.39
N ARG A 101 -15.79 -3.49 -5.58
CA ARG A 101 -15.61 -3.44 -4.13
C ARG A 101 -15.89 -4.79 -3.47
N THR A 102 -16.89 -5.53 -3.95
CA THR A 102 -17.30 -6.82 -3.37
C THR A 102 -16.20 -7.89 -3.48
N PRO A 103 -15.62 -8.18 -4.66
CA PRO A 103 -14.51 -9.14 -4.76
C PRO A 103 -13.28 -8.68 -3.97
N LEU A 104 -12.93 -7.39 -4.01
CA LEU A 104 -11.81 -6.85 -3.23
C LEU A 104 -12.00 -6.97 -1.71
N LYS A 105 -13.24 -6.87 -1.23
CA LYS A 105 -13.57 -7.07 0.19
C LYS A 105 -13.45 -8.54 0.59
N LYS A 106 -13.92 -9.46 -0.26
CA LYS A 106 -13.80 -10.92 -0.02
C LYS A 106 -12.34 -11.35 0.13
N GLU A 107 -11.45 -10.81 -0.69
CA GLU A 107 -10.01 -11.06 -0.63
C GLU A 107 -9.26 -10.30 0.49
N GLY A 108 -9.98 -9.49 1.29
CA GLY A 108 -9.40 -8.78 2.43
C GLY A 108 -8.50 -7.57 2.08
N LEU A 109 -8.48 -7.13 0.82
CA LEU A 109 -7.57 -6.07 0.33
C LEU A 109 -7.99 -4.66 0.77
N LEU A 110 -9.28 -4.48 1.07
CA LEU A 110 -9.84 -3.21 1.56
C LEU A 110 -9.66 -3.01 3.06
N THR A 111 -9.24 -4.03 3.81
CA THR A 111 -9.01 -3.92 5.25
C THR A 111 -7.60 -3.40 5.50
N ARG A 112 -7.48 -2.31 6.26
CA ARG A 112 -6.17 -1.81 6.69
C ARG A 112 -5.58 -2.76 7.74
N ASP A 113 -4.35 -3.22 7.52
CA ASP A 113 -3.58 -3.95 8.54
C ASP A 113 -3.24 -3.00 9.71
N ALA A 114 -3.94 -3.18 10.83
CA ALA A 114 -3.84 -2.33 12.02
C ALA A 114 -2.63 -2.64 12.90
N ARG A 115 -1.82 -3.66 12.59
CA ARG A 115 -0.66 -4.05 13.40
C ARG A 115 0.40 -2.95 13.40
N VAL A 116 0.74 -2.46 14.60
CA VAL A 116 1.80 -1.47 14.84
C VAL A 116 2.78 -2.04 15.87
N ARG A 117 4.03 -1.57 15.84
CA ARG A 117 5.05 -1.98 16.82
C ARG A 117 4.61 -1.56 18.22
N GLU A 118 4.48 -2.53 19.13
CA GLU A 118 4.20 -2.25 20.53
C GLU A 118 5.41 -1.54 21.17
N ARG A 119 5.14 -0.49 21.97
CA ARG A 119 6.17 0.25 22.70
C ARG A 119 6.85 -0.66 23.74
N ARG A 120 8.13 -0.39 24.05
CA ARG A 120 8.80 -0.97 25.23
C ARG A 120 8.17 -0.43 26.52
N LYS A 121 7.66 -1.33 27.37
CA LYS A 121 7.15 -1.00 28.71
C LYS A 121 8.27 -1.07 29.75
N TYR A 122 8.11 -0.33 30.85
CA TYR A 122 9.04 -0.39 31.98
C TYR A 122 9.00 -1.78 32.65
N GLY A 123 10.07 -2.17 33.33
CA GLY A 123 10.18 -3.48 33.99
C GLY A 123 10.47 -4.68 33.07
N LEU A 124 10.45 -4.51 31.74
CA LEU A 124 10.73 -5.58 30.78
C LEU A 124 12.21 -5.64 30.34
N ALA A 125 12.63 -6.82 29.89
CA ALA A 125 13.99 -7.17 29.46
C ALA A 125 14.35 -6.64 28.06
N GLY A 126 13.97 -5.39 27.73
CA GLY A 126 14.40 -4.75 26.49
C GLY A 126 13.38 -4.74 25.35
N LYS A 127 12.43 -5.68 25.30
CA LYS A 127 11.38 -5.77 24.27
C LYS A 127 9.98 -5.54 24.86
N ALA A 128 8.99 -5.32 24.01
CA ALA A 128 7.62 -4.99 24.41
C ALA A 128 6.93 -6.05 25.31
N ARG A 129 7.35 -7.32 25.24
CA ARG A 129 6.78 -8.42 26.03
C ARG A 129 7.82 -9.31 26.72
N ALA A 130 9.11 -9.08 26.49
CA ALA A 130 10.16 -9.93 27.04
C ALA A 130 10.31 -9.67 28.55
N LYS A 131 10.07 -10.70 29.37
CA LYS A 131 10.26 -10.62 30.82
C LYS A 131 11.72 -10.91 31.16
N LYS A 132 12.23 -10.31 32.24
CA LYS A 132 13.53 -10.69 32.80
C LYS A 132 13.40 -12.09 33.40
N GLN A 133 14.41 -12.92 33.24
CA GLN A 133 14.45 -14.22 33.90
C GLN A 133 14.54 -13.99 35.41
N SER A 134 13.59 -14.55 36.17
CA SER A 134 13.66 -14.56 37.63
C SER A 134 14.50 -15.76 38.06
N PRO A 135 15.53 -15.58 38.89
CA PRO A 135 16.13 -16.71 39.58
C PRO A 135 15.06 -17.30 40.52
N LYS A 136 14.83 -18.61 40.42
CA LYS A 136 14.00 -19.36 41.36
C LYS A 136 14.93 -19.81 42.50
N ARG A 137 14.61 -19.41 43.73
CA ARG A 137 15.35 -19.82 44.94
C ARG A 137 14.69 -21.03 45.56
#